data_AF-A0A353Y9B6-F1
#
_entry.id   AF-A0A353Y9B6-F1
#
_cell.length_a   1.000
_cell.length_b   1.000
_cell.length_c   1.000
_cell.angle_alpha   90.00
_cell.angle_beta   90.00
_cell.angle_gamma   90.00
#
_symmetry.space_group_name_H-M   'P 1'
#
loop_
_entity.id
_entity.type
_entity.pdbx_description
1 polymer ?
#
loop_
_entity_poly.entity_id
_entity_poly.type
_entity_poly.pdbx_seq_one_letter_code
_entity_poly.pdbx_strand_id
1 'polypeptide(L)'
;MVMIPTTVPVNRYTFALRVQGDSMEPRFTEGMLLIVEPELDPQPGDYVIVKNGSEETTFKQLIKDGADWYLKPLNPRYPIRALGKDTIVGVVRGVTEQFR
;
A
#
# COMPACT_ATOMS: atom_id res chain seq x y z
N MET A 1 12.54 11.82 17.44
CA MET A 1 12.59 10.63 16.57
C MET A 1 11.44 9.73 16.98
N VAL A 2 10.56 9.34 16.06
CA VAL A 2 9.45 8.41 16.35
C VAL A 2 9.91 7.00 16.01
N MET A 3 9.78 6.08 16.95
CA MET A 3 10.08 4.66 16.72
C MET A 3 8.80 3.92 16.34
N ILE A 4 8.85 3.13 15.28
CA ILE A 4 7.73 2.29 14.84
C ILE A 4 8.14 0.83 15.08
N PRO A 5 7.59 0.17 16.12
CA PRO A 5 7.87 -1.25 16.34
C PRO A 5 7.29 -2.08 15.19
N THR A 6 8.05 -3.04 14.71
CA THR A 6 7.60 -3.98 13.67
C THR A 6 8.27 -5.34 13.88
N THR A 7 7.53 -6.41 13.57
CA THR A 7 8.06 -7.78 13.52
C THR A 7 8.56 -8.15 12.12
N VAL A 8 8.33 -7.28 11.13
CA VAL A 8 8.81 -7.45 9.77
C VAL A 8 10.28 -7.03 9.69
N PRO A 9 11.15 -7.81 9.02
CA PRO A 9 12.51 -7.38 8.73
C PRO A 9 12.54 -6.04 7.99
N VAL A 10 13.40 -5.11 8.43
CA VAL A 10 13.59 -3.80 7.80
C VAL A 10 14.95 -3.75 7.10
N ASN A 11 14.95 -3.27 5.87
CA ASN A 11 16.12 -3.03 5.04
C ASN A 11 16.41 -1.52 4.95
N ARG A 12 17.51 -1.18 4.27
CA ARG A 12 18.01 0.21 4.17
C ARG A 12 16.96 1.22 3.68
N TYR A 13 16.10 0.80 2.76
CA TYR A 13 15.10 1.67 2.15
C TYR A 13 13.67 1.39 2.60
N THR A 14 13.47 0.49 3.58
CA THR A 14 12.14 0.30 4.16
C THR A 14 11.67 1.59 4.84
N PHE A 15 10.44 1.99 4.58
CA PHE A 15 9.84 3.18 5.18
C PHE A 15 8.43 2.89 5.69
N ALA A 16 7.88 3.81 6.47
CA ALA A 16 6.51 3.71 6.96
C ALA A 16 5.64 4.84 6.39
N LEU A 17 4.39 4.52 6.07
CA LEU A 17 3.36 5.50 5.68
C LEU A 17 2.16 5.40 6.60
N ARG A 18 1.47 6.52 6.82
CA ARG A 18 0.18 6.53 7.52
C ARG A 18 -0.94 6.40 6.51
N VAL A 19 -1.88 5.50 6.78
CA VAL A 19 -3.12 5.36 6.00
C VAL A 19 -3.94 6.64 6.15
N GLN A 20 -4.43 7.16 5.02
CA GLN A 20 -5.34 8.29 4.93
C GLN A 20 -6.56 7.91 4.12
N GLY A 21 -7.75 8.32 4.58
CA GLY A 21 -9.03 7.97 3.97
C GLY A 21 -9.44 6.51 4.17
N ASP A 22 -10.61 6.15 3.62
CA ASP A 22 -11.34 4.91 3.91
C ASP A 22 -11.32 3.88 2.76
N SER A 23 -10.54 4.11 1.69
CA SER A 23 -10.57 3.23 0.50
C SER A 23 -10.13 1.79 0.76
N MET A 24 -9.45 1.54 1.88
CA MET A 24 -8.93 0.23 2.28
C MET A 24 -9.62 -0.32 3.54
N GLU A 25 -10.70 0.33 3.99
CA GLU A 25 -11.55 -0.15 5.06
C GLU A 25 -12.37 -1.38 4.65
N PRO A 26 -12.79 -2.21 5.63
CA PRO A 26 -12.58 -2.06 7.07
C PRO A 26 -11.22 -2.58 7.58
N ARG A 27 -10.41 -3.18 6.70
CA ARG A 27 -9.17 -3.87 7.11
C ARG A 27 -8.04 -2.91 7.47
N PHE A 28 -7.92 -1.81 6.73
CA PHE A 28 -6.91 -0.79 6.98
C PHE A 28 -7.62 0.54 7.20
N THR A 29 -7.76 0.91 8.47
CA THR A 29 -8.43 2.14 8.88
C THR A 29 -7.46 3.32 8.86
N GLU A 30 -8.03 4.51 8.77
CA GLU A 30 -7.26 5.75 8.83
C GLU A 30 -6.40 5.82 10.10
N GLY A 31 -5.16 6.28 9.96
CA GLY A 31 -4.21 6.41 11.07
C GLY A 31 -3.29 5.21 11.29
N MET A 32 -3.63 4.02 10.77
CA MET A 32 -2.73 2.87 10.77
C MET A 32 -1.41 3.18 10.05
N LEU A 33 -0.32 2.57 10.50
CA LEU A 33 0.99 2.68 9.86
C LEU A 33 1.31 1.43 9.04
N LEU A 34 1.65 1.63 7.78
CA LEU A 34 2.09 0.61 6.85
C LEU A 34 3.61 0.56 6.83
N ILE A 35 4.20 -0.62 6.91
CA ILE A 35 5.63 -0.85 6.69
C ILE A 35 5.82 -1.27 5.23
N VAL A 36 6.54 -0.47 4.45
CA VAL A 36 6.66 -0.59 3.00
C VAL A 36 8.09 -0.93 2.61
N GLU A 37 8.25 -1.98 1.83
CA GLU A 37 9.53 -2.41 1.26
C GLU A 37 9.56 -2.07 -0.24
N PRO A 38 10.37 -1.08 -0.66
CA PRO A 38 10.47 -0.69 -2.07
C PRO A 38 11.22 -1.68 -2.96
N GLU A 39 12.10 -2.52 -2.41
CA GLU A 39 12.95 -3.42 -3.21
C GLU A 39 12.30 -4.79 -3.51
N LEU A 40 11.03 -5.00 -3.14
CA LEU A 40 10.31 -6.24 -3.44
C LEU A 40 9.54 -6.18 -4.75
N ASP A 41 9.66 -7.24 -5.53
CA ASP A 41 8.87 -7.47 -6.74
C ASP A 41 7.39 -7.70 -6.40
N PRO A 42 6.47 -6.81 -6.83
CA PRO A 42 5.05 -6.92 -6.51
C PRO A 42 4.40 -8.15 -7.15
N GLN A 43 3.61 -8.89 -6.38
CA GLN A 43 2.87 -10.07 -6.83
C GLN A 43 1.34 -9.84 -6.80
N PRO A 44 0.56 -10.61 -7.58
CA PRO A 44 -0.89 -10.55 -7.48
C PRO A 44 -1.36 -10.90 -6.07
N GLY A 45 -2.22 -10.06 -5.50
CA GLY A 45 -2.72 -10.17 -4.14
C GLY A 45 -2.00 -9.27 -3.13
N ASP A 46 -0.80 -8.77 -3.48
CA ASP A 46 -0.03 -7.88 -2.61
C ASP A 46 -0.73 -6.54 -2.36
N TYR A 47 -0.40 -5.95 -1.23
CA TYR A 47 -0.77 -4.60 -0.86
C TYR A 47 0.35 -3.66 -1.29
N VAL A 48 0.07 -2.65 -2.10
CA VAL A 48 1.09 -1.82 -2.75
C VAL A 48 0.84 -0.34 -2.56
N ILE A 49 1.94 0.41 -2.48
CA ILE A 49 1.94 1.86 -2.63
C ILE A 49 2.21 2.19 -4.08
N VAL A 50 1.35 3.01 -4.68
CA VAL A 50 1.42 3.40 -6.08
C VAL A 50 1.49 4.91 -6.18
N LYS A 51 2.40 5.43 -6.99
CA LYS A 51 2.53 6.86 -7.30
C LYS A 51 1.99 7.11 -8.71
N ASN A 52 1.11 8.10 -8.85
CA ASN A 52 0.64 8.57 -10.15
C ASN A 52 1.61 9.62 -10.74
N GLY A 53 1.37 10.01 -12.00
CA GLY A 53 2.20 10.99 -12.70
C GLY A 53 2.21 12.41 -12.10
N SER A 54 1.33 12.72 -11.16
CA SER A 54 1.26 14.00 -10.43
C SER A 54 1.82 13.93 -9.00
N GLU A 55 2.61 12.88 -8.72
CA GLU A 55 3.23 12.61 -7.42
C GLU A 55 2.30 12.23 -6.27
N GLU A 56 1.02 12.02 -6.52
CA GLU A 56 0.10 11.55 -5.50
C GLU A 56 0.26 10.04 -5.31
N THR A 57 0.30 9.60 -4.06
CA THR A 57 0.40 8.18 -3.70
C THR A 57 -0.95 7.62 -3.28
N THR A 58 -1.24 6.38 -3.69
CA THR A 58 -2.41 5.63 -3.23
C THR A 58 -2.01 4.26 -2.70
N PHE A 59 -2.80 3.76 -1.75
CA PHE A 59 -2.66 2.42 -1.19
C PHE A 59 -3.79 1.51 -1.70
N LYS A 60 -3.45 0.40 -2.37
CA LYS A 60 -4.40 -0.54 -3.00
C LYS A 60 -3.90 -1.99 -2.92
N GLN A 61 -4.79 -2.95 -3.14
CA GLN A 61 -4.40 -4.32 -3.45
C GLN A 61 -4.09 -4.45 -4.94
N LEU A 62 -2.95 -5.02 -5.28
CA LEU A 62 -2.56 -5.32 -6.65
C LEU A 62 -3.27 -6.61 -7.08
N ILE A 63 -3.98 -6.57 -8.21
CA ILE A 63 -4.60 -7.76 -8.81
C ILE A 63 -4.13 -7.88 -10.26
N LYS A 64 -4.10 -9.11 -10.75
CA LYS A 64 -3.77 -9.42 -12.14
C LYS A 64 -4.93 -10.16 -12.78
N ASP A 65 -5.35 -9.72 -13.94
CA ASP A 65 -6.35 -10.40 -14.76
C ASP A 65 -5.81 -10.52 -16.19
N GLY A 66 -5.57 -11.76 -16.63
CA GLY A 66 -4.80 -12.04 -17.84
C GLY A 66 -3.41 -11.39 -17.82
N ALA A 67 -3.17 -10.51 -18.79
CA ALA A 67 -1.90 -9.77 -18.92
C ALA A 67 -1.90 -8.45 -18.13
N ASP A 68 -3.08 -7.98 -17.71
CA ASP A 68 -3.26 -6.63 -17.18
C ASP A 68 -3.22 -6.60 -15.65
N TRP A 69 -2.70 -5.48 -15.13
CA TRP A 69 -2.62 -5.21 -13.69
C TRP A 69 -3.63 -4.15 -13.29
N TYR A 70 -4.26 -4.35 -12.14
CA TYR A 70 -5.25 -3.43 -11.58
C TYR A 70 -4.99 -3.16 -10.11
N LEU A 71 -5.54 -2.04 -9.67
CA LEU A 71 -5.50 -1.53 -8.32
C LEU A 71 -6.90 -1.64 -7.72
N LYS A 72 -7.06 -2.57 -6.78
CA LYS A 72 -8.31 -2.88 -6.13
C LYS A 72 -8.35 -2.24 -4.73
N PRO A 73 -9.26 -1.29 -4.47
CA PRO A 73 -9.60 -0.90 -3.11
C PRO A 73 -10.31 -2.06 -2.39
N LEU A 74 -10.19 -2.11 -1.06
CA LEU A 74 -10.98 -3.08 -0.27
C LEU A 74 -12.38 -2.56 0.04
N ASN A 75 -12.54 -1.24 0.13
CA ASN A 75 -13.84 -0.62 0.33
C ASN A 75 -14.61 -0.60 -1.01
N PRO A 76 -15.76 -1.30 -1.13
CA PRO A 76 -16.51 -1.42 -2.39
C PRO A 76 -17.08 -0.11 -2.93
N ARG A 77 -17.10 0.96 -2.13
CA ARG A 77 -17.53 2.29 -2.58
C ARG A 77 -16.57 2.91 -3.59
N TYR A 78 -15.34 2.41 -3.65
CA TYR A 78 -14.31 2.88 -4.56
C TYR A 78 -14.15 1.92 -5.75
N PRO A 79 -14.00 2.43 -6.98
CA PRO A 79 -13.86 1.57 -8.14
C PRO A 79 -12.47 0.93 -8.22
N ILE A 80 -12.41 -0.26 -8.83
CA ILE A 80 -11.16 -0.85 -9.31
C ILE A 80 -10.69 -0.05 -10.53
N ARG A 81 -9.39 0.23 -10.62
CA ARG A 81 -8.80 0.89 -11.80
C ARG A 81 -7.59 0.13 -12.30
N ALA A 82 -7.28 0.24 -13.59
CA ALA A 82 -6.04 -0.31 -14.14
C ALA A 82 -4.81 0.40 -13.53
N LEU A 83 -3.70 -0.32 -13.40
CA LEU A 83 -2.41 0.26 -13.00
C LEU A 83 -1.94 1.28 -14.07
N GLY A 84 -2.08 0.93 -15.35
CA GLY A 84 -1.76 1.83 -16.45
C GLY A 84 -0.29 2.27 -16.45
N LYS A 85 -0.08 3.60 -16.38
CA LYS A 85 1.26 4.21 -16.33
C LYS A 85 1.73 4.53 -14.91
N ASP A 86 0.91 4.25 -13.90
CA ASP A 86 1.28 4.51 -12.52
C ASP A 86 2.39 3.55 -12.09
N THR A 87 3.24 4.01 -11.17
CA THR A 87 4.41 3.26 -10.73
C THR A 87 4.20 2.69 -9.34
N ILE A 88 4.48 1.40 -9.15
CA ILE A 88 4.52 0.80 -7.81
C ILE A 88 5.81 1.27 -7.13
N VAL A 89 5.67 1.87 -5.95
CA VAL A 89 6.76 2.40 -5.13
C VAL A 89 7.26 1.36 -4.13
N GLY A 90 6.40 0.45 -3.70
CA GLY A 90 6.79 -0.63 -2.81
C GLY A 90 5.62 -1.49 -2.35
N VAL A 91 5.97 -2.63 -1.75
CA VAL A 91 5.05 -3.63 -1.22
C VAL A 91 4.89 -3.44 0.29
N VAL A 92 3.65 -3.43 0.76
CA VAL A 92 3.31 -3.39 2.19
C VAL A 92 3.59 -4.75 2.80
N ARG A 93 4.52 -4.79 3.75
CA ARG A 93 4.96 -6.02 4.43
C ARG A 93 4.35 -6.19 5.82
N GLY A 94 3.85 -5.11 6.41
CA GLY A 94 3.25 -5.12 7.74
C GLY A 94 2.39 -3.89 7.98
N VAL A 95 1.56 -3.98 9.01
CA VAL A 95 0.73 -2.89 9.51
C VAL A 95 0.83 -2.85 11.02
N THR A 96 0.81 -1.65 11.59
CA THR A 96 0.75 -1.43 13.04
C THR A 96 -0.22 -0.30 13.36
N GLU A 97 -0.93 -0.45 14.47
CA GLU A 97 -1.80 0.59 15.04
C GLU A 97 -1.02 1.37 16.10
N GLN A 98 -1.15 2.70 16.07
CA GLN A 98 -0.64 3.55 17.15
C GLN A 98 -1.81 4.18 17.87
N PHE A 99 -1.98 3.77 19.13
CA PHE A 99 -2.89 4.43 20.06
C PHE A 99 -2.13 5.52 20.82
N ARG A 100 -2.83 6.59 21.20
CA ARG A 100 -2.31 7.64 22.07
C ARG A 100 -2.06 7.13 23.48
#